data_AF-K1REE6-F1
#
_entry.id   AF-K1REE6-F1
#
_cell.length_a   1.000
_cell.length_b   1.000
_cell.length_c   1.000
_cell.angle_alpha   90.00
_cell.angle_beta   90.00
_cell.angle_gamma   90.00
#
_symmetry.space_group_name_H-M   'P 1'
#
loop_
_entity.id
_entity.type
_entity.pdbx_description
1 polymer ?
#
loop_
_entity_poly.entity_id
_entity_poly.type
_entity_poly.pdbx_seq_one_letter_code
_entity_poly.pdbx_strand_id
1 'polypeptide(L)' 'MFMCLGRAEKAGSGVDKIVSGWQSLGWPLPTVAEETRPDYVVLTLQLGMKTRQENLASRI' A
#
# COMPACT_ATOMS: atom_id res chain seq x y z
N MET A 1 -7.56 17.69 13.86
CA MET A 1 -8.80 17.54 13.09
C MET A 1 -9.30 16.10 13.06
N PHE A 2 -8.63 15.13 12.41
CA PHE A 2 -9.16 13.76 12.31
C PHE A 2 -9.23 12.97 13.62
N MET A 3 -8.28 13.16 14.55
CA MET A 3 -8.36 12.54 15.88
C MET A 3 -9.58 13.02 16.68
N CYS A 4 -10.02 14.27 16.48
CA CYS A 4 -11.23 14.81 17.12
C CYS A 4 -12.53 14.18 16.59
N LEU A 5 -12.49 13.59 15.39
CA LEU A 5 -13.61 12.88 14.79
C LEU A 5 -13.66 11.39 15.20
N GLY A 6 -12.73 10.94 16.08
CA GLY A 6 -12.68 9.58 16.61
C GLY A 6 -12.37 8.47 15.59
N ARG A 7 -12.16 8.82 14.32
CA ARG A 7 -11.93 7.89 13.20
C ARG A 7 -10.47 7.85 12.72
N ALA A 8 -9.59 8.62 13.36
CA ALA A 8 -8.17 8.57 13.06
C ALA A 8 -7.38 8.17 14.30
N GLU A 9 -6.29 7.48 14.02
CA GLU A 9 -5.35 7.04 15.02
C GLU A 9 -4.17 8.01 15.11
N LYS A 10 -3.25 7.72 16.02
CA LYS A 10 -1.98 8.45 16.12
C LYS A 10 -1.29 8.46 14.75
N ALA A 11 -0.76 9.60 14.33
CA ALA A 11 -0.01 9.69 13.08
C ALA A 11 1.08 8.60 13.02
N GLY A 12 1.12 7.87 11.90
CA GLY A 12 2.05 6.75 11.69
C GLY A 12 1.55 5.38 12.16
N SER A 13 0.59 5.28 13.09
CA SER A 13 0.14 3.96 13.61
C SER A 13 -0.68 3.13 12.62
N GLY A 14 -1.23 3.77 11.59
CA GLY A 14 -1.99 3.08 10.54
C GLY A 14 -1.12 2.26 9.59
N VAL A 15 0.16 2.64 9.41
CA VAL A 15 1.04 1.97 8.43
C VAL A 15 1.31 0.53 8.85
N ASP A 16 1.66 0.31 10.12
CA ASP A 16 1.93 -1.03 10.65
C ASP A 16 0.72 -1.96 10.54
N LYS A 17 -0.50 -1.41 10.66
CA LYS A 17 -1.75 -2.17 10.52
C LYS A 17 -2.01 -2.61 9.08
N ILE A 18 -1.73 -1.75 8.12
CA ILE A 18 -1.85 -2.09 6.69
C ILE A 18 -0.80 -3.15 6.33
N VAL A 19 0.46 -2.95 6.73
CA VAL A 19 1.56 -3.89 6.45
C VAL A 19 1.29 -5.26 7.07
N SER A 20 0.91 -5.30 8.35
CA SER A 20 0.58 -6.56 9.03
C SER A 20 -0.64 -7.27 8.42
N GLY A 21 -1.67 -6.51 8.01
CA GLY A 21 -2.82 -7.05 7.27
C GLY A 21 -2.39 -7.77 5.98
N TRP A 22 -1.58 -7.11 5.15
CA TRP A 22 -1.06 -7.70 3.92
C TRP A 22 -0.18 -8.93 4.17
N GLN A 23 0.71 -8.87 5.17
CA GLN A 23 1.54 -10.01 5.57
C GLN A 23 0.69 -11.20 6.00
N SER A 24 -0.35 -10.98 6.81
CA SER A 24 -1.25 -12.04 7.28
C SER A 24 -2.01 -12.74 6.15
N LEU A 25 -2.26 -12.04 5.05
CA LEU A 25 -2.88 -12.57 3.84
C LEU A 25 -1.87 -13.20 2.87
N GLY A 26 -0.57 -13.13 3.16
CA GLY A 26 0.50 -13.57 2.27
C GLY A 26 0.62 -12.73 1.00
N TRP A 27 0.12 -11.50 1.01
CA TRP A 27 0.14 -10.60 -0.15
C TRP A 27 1.44 -9.79 -0.21
N PRO A 28 1.85 -9.32 -1.41
CA PRO A 28 3.01 -8.44 -1.54
C PRO A 28 2.83 -7.15 -0.74
N LEU A 29 3.86 -6.76 0.01
CA LEU A 29 3.79 -5.58 0.87
C LEU A 29 3.44 -4.31 0.06
N PRO A 30 2.64 -3.39 0.65
CA PRO A 30 2.45 -2.06 0.12
C PRO A 30 3.79 -1.35 -0.16
N THR A 31 3.88 -0.63 -1.27
CA THR A 31 5.08 0.16 -1.62
C THR A 31 4.74 1.63 -1.74
N VAL A 32 5.66 2.48 -1.29
CA VAL A 32 5.56 3.93 -1.42
C VAL A 32 6.71 4.41 -2.30
N ALA A 33 6.41 5.27 -3.27
CA ALA A 33 7.40 5.92 -4.11
C ALA A 33 7.08 7.42 -4.24
N GLU A 34 8.13 8.22 -4.34
CA GLU A 34 8.02 9.63 -4.70
C GLU A 34 8.26 9.76 -6.20
N GLU A 35 7.32 10.38 -6.89
CA GLU A 35 7.46 10.76 -8.30
C GLU A 35 7.70 12.26 -8.36
N THR A 36 8.78 12.66 -9.04
CA THR A 36 9.10 14.08 -9.25
C THR A 36 8.79 14.42 -10.69
N ARG A 37 8.00 15.48 -10.89
CA ARG A 37 7.45 15.94 -12.19
C ARG A 37 6.27 15.11 -12.74
N PRO A 38 5.04 15.49 -12.36
CA PRO A 38 4.66 16.34 -11.22
C PRO A 38 4.95 15.68 -9.87
N ASP A 39 5.05 16.48 -8.81
CA ASP A 39 5.41 15.98 -7.48
C ASP A 39 4.24 15.22 -6.83
N TYR A 40 4.37 13.90 -6.74
CA TYR A 40 3.39 13.01 -6.13
C TYR A 40 4.04 11.98 -5.22
N VAL A 41 3.26 11.50 -4.24
CA VAL A 41 3.56 10.31 -3.47
C VAL A 41 2.60 9.22 -3.88
N VAL A 42 3.12 8.13 -4.43
CA VAL A 42 2.33 7.00 -4.93
C VAL A 42 2.39 5.86 -3.93
N LEU A 43 1.25 5.51 -3.35
CA LEU A 43 1.07 4.31 -2.53
C LEU A 43 0.44 3.21 -3.39
N THR A 44 1.17 2.11 -3.58
CA THR A 44 0.69 0.95 -4.32
C THR A 44 0.31 -0.18 -3.37
N LEU A 45 -0.93 -0.64 -3.45
CA LEU A 45 -1.47 -1.77 -2.69
C LEU A 45 -1.75 -2.93 -3.66
N GLN A 46 -0.91 -3.96 -3.64
CA GLN A 46 -1.13 -5.14 -4.48
C GLN A 46 -2.11 -6.09 -3.80
N LEU A 47 -3.18 -6.45 -4.50
CA LEU A 47 -4.20 -7.37 -4.00
C LEU A 47 -3.92 -8.78 -4.54
N GLY A 48 -3.97 -9.78 -3.66
CA GLY A 48 -3.75 -11.17 -4.05
C GLY A 48 -2.28 -11.48 -4.39
N MET A 49 -2.06 -12.74 -4.77
CA MET A 49 -0.78 -13.16 -5.35
C MET A 49 -0.87 -12.95 -6.86
N LYS A 50 0.15 -12.32 -7.47
CA LYS A 50 0.24 -12.24 -8.93
C LYS A 50 0.24 -13.66 -9.49
N THR A 51 -0.77 -13.98 -10.29
CA THR A 51 -0.79 -15.23 -11.05
C THR A 51 0.30 -15.19 -12.12
N ARG A 52 0.76 -16.37 -12.56
CA ARG A 52 1.82 -16.49 -13.58
C ARG A 52 1.49 -15.72 -14.88
N GLN A 53 0.20 -15.58 -15.19
CA GLN A 53 -0.30 -14.83 -16.36
C GLN A 53 -0.09 -13.31 -16.23
N GLU A 54 -0.35 -12.73 -15.06
CA GLU A 54 -0.21 -11.28 -14.83
C GLU A 54 1.26 -10.81 -14.84
N ASN A 55 2.18 -11.68 -14.40
CA ASN A 55 3.62 -11.41 -14.47
C ASN A 55 4.16 -11.38 -15.90
N LEU A 56 3.51 -12.05 -16.86
CA LEU A 56 3.89 -12.03 -18.27
C LEU A 56 3.41 -10.74 -18.96
N ALA A 57 2.20 -10.27 -18.62
CA ALA A 57 1.63 -9.04 -19.17
C ALA A 57 2.37 -7.76 -18.73
N SER A 58 2.98 -7.77 -17.54
CA SER A 58 3.71 -6.62 -17.00
C SER A 58 5.13 -6.46 -17.55
N ARG A 59 5.60 -7.38 -18.42
CA ARG A 59 6.96 -7.42 -18.98
C ARG A 59 7.03 -7.05 -20.47
N ILE A 60 5.90 -6.67 -21.06
CA ILE A 60 5.72 -6.24 -22.45
C ILE A 60 5.49 -4.73 -22.45
#